data_AF-A0A177C0B1-F1
#
_entry.id   AF-A0A177C0B1-F1
#
_cell.length_a   1.000
_cell.length_b   1.000
_cell.length_c   1.000
_cell.angle_alpha   90.00
_cell.angle_beta   90.00
_cell.angle_gamma   90.00
#
_symmetry.space_group_name_H-M   'P 1'
#
loop_
_entity.id
_entity.type
_entity.pdbx_description
1 polymer ?
#
loop_
_entity_poly.entity_id
_entity_poly.type
_entity_poly.pdbx_seq_one_letter_code
_entity_poly.pdbx_strand_id
1 'polypeptide(L)'
;WTYNLKFDNMTGMRKSELLTPPNQIDLITTYLPAKNYDSLRFIGPDGNVFLWVAHAPLSSVHGARYDALRHALFMAPKGCDPLYGNIVADHAYWDGFIDYSESTCTFTLVNLPDEALYIRTSAVDPALICATLQIMRDWEFHMLRVQRHRDPNGFRISEDRAREGDLGRITYWR
;
A
#
# COMPACT_ATOMS: atom_id res chain seq x y z
N TRP A 1 -13.39 4.13 -12.01
CA TRP A 1 -13.09 2.96 -11.17
C TRP A 1 -13.86 3.11 -9.88
N THR A 2 -14.55 2.05 -9.45
CA THR A 2 -15.35 2.05 -8.22
C THR A 2 -14.91 0.88 -7.36
N TYR A 3 -14.48 1.15 -6.13
CA TYR A 3 -14.10 0.11 -5.17
C TYR A 3 -15.25 -0.18 -4.22
N ASN A 4 -15.64 -1.45 -4.13
CA ASN A 4 -16.74 -1.94 -3.30
C ASN A 4 -16.22 -2.97 -2.30
N LEU A 5 -16.06 -2.55 -1.04
CA LEU A 5 -15.70 -3.42 0.08
C LEU A 5 -16.91 -3.58 1.01
N LYS A 6 -17.32 -4.83 1.25
CA LYS A 6 -18.34 -5.17 2.24
C LYS A 6 -17.77 -6.11 3.27
N PHE A 7 -18.01 -5.79 4.53
CA PHE A 7 -17.75 -6.67 5.66
C PHE A 7 -19.03 -7.39 6.08
N ASP A 8 -18.87 -8.57 6.65
CA ASP A 8 -19.90 -9.28 7.36
C ASP A 8 -20.06 -8.65 8.75
N ASN A 9 -21.24 -8.12 9.05
CA ASN A 9 -21.48 -7.38 10.29
C ASN A 9 -21.42 -8.27 11.55
N MET A 10 -21.56 -9.58 11.42
CA MET A 10 -21.51 -10.50 12.57
C MET A 10 -20.10 -10.94 12.89
N THR A 11 -19.32 -11.24 11.85
CA THR A 11 -17.96 -11.79 12.00
C THR A 11 -16.87 -10.73 11.89
N GLY A 12 -17.18 -9.55 11.34
CA GLY A 12 -16.21 -8.53 10.97
C GLY A 12 -15.31 -8.94 9.80
N MET A 13 -15.54 -10.12 9.19
CA MET A 13 -14.73 -10.62 8.08
C MET A 13 -15.17 -10.00 6.76
N ARG A 14 -14.24 -9.93 5.80
CA ARG A 14 -14.54 -9.49 4.44
C ARG A 14 -15.57 -10.40 3.78
N LYS A 15 -16.70 -9.84 3.37
CA LYS A 15 -17.80 -10.53 2.67
C LYS A 15 -17.67 -10.44 1.15
N SER A 16 -17.35 -9.25 0.63
CA SER A 16 -17.10 -9.05 -0.79
C SER A 16 -16.11 -7.92 -1.01
N GLU A 17 -15.28 -8.05 -2.04
CA GLU A 17 -14.35 -7.02 -2.47
C GLU A 17 -14.26 -7.03 -3.99
N LEU A 18 -14.72 -5.94 -4.60
CA LEU A 18 -14.80 -5.80 -6.05
C LEU A 18 -14.25 -4.44 -6.46
N LEU A 19 -13.41 -4.45 -7.50
CA LEU A 19 -12.96 -3.26 -8.18
C LEU A 19 -13.61 -3.20 -9.57
N THR A 20 -14.50 -2.24 -9.75
CA THR A 20 -15.28 -2.07 -10.99
C THR A 20 -14.63 -1.04 -11.90
N PRO A 21 -14.06 -1.43 -13.05
CA PRO A 21 -13.64 -0.50 -14.09
C PRO A 21 -14.85 0.18 -14.75
N PRO A 22 -14.70 1.38 -15.35
CA PRO A 22 -15.82 2.16 -15.90
C PRO A 22 -16.67 1.42 -16.95
N ASN A 23 -16.11 0.45 -17.70
CA ASN A 23 -16.75 -0.25 -18.81
C ASN A 23 -16.30 -1.72 -18.97
N GLN A 24 -15.85 -2.38 -17.90
CA GLN A 24 -15.37 -3.76 -18.00
C GLN A 24 -15.90 -4.62 -16.84
N ILE A 25 -15.51 -5.89 -16.84
CA ILE A 25 -15.90 -6.86 -15.81
C ILE A 25 -15.24 -6.49 -14.48
N ASP A 26 -15.97 -6.69 -13.39
CA ASP A 26 -15.45 -6.49 -12.04
C ASP A 26 -14.20 -7.35 -11.79
N LEU A 27 -13.20 -6.73 -11.17
CA LEU A 27 -11.98 -7.39 -10.76
C LEU A 27 -12.13 -7.83 -9.30
N ILE A 28 -11.78 -9.09 -9.03
CA ILE A 28 -11.70 -9.60 -7.66
C ILE A 28 -10.28 -9.37 -7.15
N THR A 29 -10.16 -8.64 -6.05
CA THR A 29 -8.89 -8.41 -5.36
C THR A 29 -8.84 -9.25 -4.08
N THR A 30 -7.67 -9.79 -3.77
CA THR A 30 -7.45 -10.59 -2.55
C THR A 30 -6.26 -10.03 -1.81
N TYR A 31 -6.53 -9.36 -0.69
CA TYR A 31 -5.50 -8.93 0.25
C TYR A 31 -5.14 -10.10 1.16
N LEU A 32 -3.84 -10.33 1.33
CA LEU A 32 -3.30 -11.37 2.20
C LEU A 32 -2.25 -10.74 3.14
N PRO A 33 -2.58 -10.55 4.43
CA PRO A 33 -1.57 -10.21 5.41
C PRO A 33 -0.73 -11.46 5.71
N ALA A 34 0.59 -11.35 5.68
CA ALA A 34 1.48 -12.47 5.99
C ALA A 34 2.64 -12.05 6.89
N LYS A 35 3.30 -13.04 7.52
CA LYS A 35 4.41 -12.77 8.45
C LYS A 35 5.61 -12.09 7.79
N ASN A 36 5.79 -12.30 6.48
CA ASN A 36 6.97 -11.85 5.75
C ASN A 36 6.72 -10.54 5.01
N TYR A 37 5.53 -10.38 4.45
CA TYR A 37 5.08 -9.20 3.73
C TYR A 37 3.57 -9.26 3.52
N ASP A 38 2.94 -8.11 3.38
CA ASP A 38 1.56 -8.02 2.96
C ASP A 38 1.47 -8.01 1.43
N SER A 39 0.37 -8.52 0.87
CA SER A 39 0.20 -8.58 -0.58
C SER A 39 -1.24 -8.41 -1.02
N LEU A 40 -1.43 -7.92 -2.25
CA LEU A 40 -2.73 -7.81 -2.90
C LEU A 40 -2.66 -8.48 -4.29
N ARG A 41 -3.39 -9.57 -4.46
CA ARG A 41 -3.46 -10.32 -5.72
C ARG A 41 -4.75 -10.02 -6.48
N PHE A 42 -4.65 -9.88 -7.80
CA PHE A 42 -5.82 -9.73 -8.68
C PHE A 42 -5.52 -10.24 -10.09
N ILE A 43 -6.57 -10.42 -10.91
CA ILE A 43 -6.45 -10.75 -12.33
C ILE A 43 -6.90 -9.52 -13.11
N GLY A 44 -6.06 -9.04 -14.03
CA GLY A 44 -6.38 -7.89 -14.87
C GLY A 44 -7.38 -8.21 -15.98
N PRO A 45 -7.91 -7.19 -16.66
CA PRO A 45 -8.84 -7.37 -17.79
C PRO A 45 -8.19 -8.04 -19.01
N ASP A 46 -6.86 -8.01 -19.09
CA ASP A 46 -6.02 -8.69 -20.08
C ASP A 46 -5.77 -10.17 -19.74
N GLY A 47 -6.27 -10.65 -18.59
CA GLY A 47 -6.07 -12.01 -18.10
C GLY A 47 -4.73 -12.26 -17.43
N ASN A 48 -3.85 -11.24 -17.35
CA ASN A 48 -2.61 -11.33 -16.59
C ASN A 48 -2.90 -11.34 -15.08
N VAL A 49 -2.00 -11.99 -14.33
CA VAL A 49 -2.07 -12.06 -12.87
C VAL A 49 -1.14 -11.01 -12.30
N PHE A 50 -1.67 -10.21 -11.38
CA PHE A 50 -0.96 -9.14 -10.72
C PHE A 50 -0.82 -9.41 -9.23
N LEU A 51 0.27 -8.92 -8.66
CA LEU A 51 0.55 -9.03 -7.23
C LEU A 51 1.27 -7.76 -6.75
N TRP A 52 0.61 -6.96 -5.93
CA TRP A 52 1.30 -6.00 -5.09
C TRP A 52 1.95 -6.73 -3.93
N VAL A 53 3.19 -6.34 -3.61
CA VAL A 53 3.96 -6.87 -2.49
C VAL A 53 4.52 -5.69 -1.71
N ALA A 54 4.27 -5.66 -0.40
CA ALA A 54 4.96 -4.75 0.51
C ALA A 54 6.37 -5.29 0.81
N HIS A 55 7.35 -4.42 1.01
CA HIS A 55 8.72 -4.87 1.32
C HIS A 55 8.87 -5.49 2.72
N ALA A 56 7.90 -5.26 3.60
CA ALA A 56 7.88 -5.70 4.99
C ALA A 56 6.41 -5.89 5.45
N PRO A 57 6.14 -6.67 6.51
CA PRO A 57 4.79 -6.75 7.07
C PRO A 57 4.46 -5.44 7.78
N LEU A 58 3.21 -4.98 7.68
CA LEU A 58 2.78 -3.78 8.37
C LEU A 58 2.83 -3.96 9.90
N SER A 59 3.66 -3.17 10.58
CA SER A 59 3.80 -3.23 12.04
C SER A 59 3.93 -1.85 12.67
N SER A 60 2.90 -1.47 13.42
CA SER A 60 2.99 -0.30 14.30
C SER A 60 4.01 -0.48 15.42
N VAL A 61 4.30 -1.68 15.90
CA VAL A 61 5.12 -1.86 17.12
C VAL A 61 6.63 -1.93 16.83
N HIS A 62 7.03 -2.30 15.61
CA HIS A 62 8.43 -2.60 15.28
C HIS A 62 9.04 -1.69 14.19
N GLY A 63 8.47 -0.51 13.97
CA GLY A 63 9.04 0.49 13.06
C GLY A 63 8.78 0.26 11.56
N ALA A 64 8.10 -0.83 11.17
CA ALA A 64 7.55 -1.01 9.83
C ALA A 64 6.24 -0.21 9.70
N ARG A 65 6.40 1.10 9.68
CA ARG A 65 5.32 2.10 9.64
C ARG A 65 4.74 2.22 8.22
N TYR A 66 3.52 2.74 8.13
CA TYR A 66 2.86 3.00 6.84
C TYR A 66 3.68 3.92 5.93
N ASP A 67 4.26 4.97 6.49
CA ASP A 67 5.12 5.96 5.82
C ASP A 67 6.52 5.44 5.46
N ALA A 68 6.82 4.18 5.76
CA ALA A 68 8.05 3.50 5.36
C ALA A 68 7.79 2.31 4.42
N LEU A 69 6.52 1.94 4.21
CA LEU A 69 6.18 0.79 3.38
C LEU A 69 6.37 1.10 1.89
N ARG A 70 7.38 0.45 1.33
CA ARG A 70 7.59 0.33 -0.11
C ARG A 70 6.79 -0.83 -0.67
N HIS A 71 6.32 -0.66 -1.89
CA HIS A 71 5.47 -1.59 -2.61
C HIS A 71 6.02 -1.82 -4.01
N ALA A 72 5.91 -3.04 -4.51
CA ALA A 72 6.18 -3.37 -5.90
C ALA A 72 5.00 -4.14 -6.49
N LEU A 73 4.59 -3.77 -7.70
CA LEU A 73 3.56 -4.46 -8.46
C LEU A 73 4.24 -5.39 -9.47
N PHE A 74 4.01 -6.68 -9.30
CA PHE A 74 4.45 -7.72 -10.20
C PHE A 74 3.33 -8.14 -11.14
N MET A 75 3.69 -8.56 -12.35
CA MET A 75 2.77 -9.04 -13.38
C MET A 75 3.34 -10.30 -14.05
N ALA A 76 2.50 -11.32 -14.21
CA ALA A 76 2.82 -12.51 -15.00
C ALA A 76 1.61 -13.02 -15.80
N PRO A 77 1.84 -13.81 -16.87
CA PRO A 77 0.77 -14.50 -17.57
C PRO A 77 -0.04 -15.44 -16.66
N LYS A 78 -1.28 -15.73 -17.06
CA LYS A 78 -2.15 -16.66 -16.33
C LYS A 78 -1.48 -18.04 -16.15
N GLY A 79 -1.45 -18.51 -14.90
CA GLY A 79 -0.84 -19.79 -14.54
C GLY A 79 0.61 -19.69 -14.09
N CYS A 80 1.24 -18.53 -14.21
CA CYS A 80 2.55 -18.24 -13.64
C CYS A 80 2.42 -17.52 -12.29
N ASP A 81 3.44 -17.67 -11.45
CA ASP A 81 3.55 -16.90 -10.21
C ASP A 81 4.07 -15.48 -10.53
N PRO A 82 3.30 -14.43 -10.19
CA PRO A 82 3.72 -13.04 -10.42
C PRO A 82 5.06 -12.67 -9.80
N LEU A 83 5.47 -13.28 -8.67
CA LEU A 83 6.73 -12.93 -8.01
C LEU A 83 7.97 -13.16 -8.89
N TYR A 84 7.87 -14.07 -9.87
CA TYR A 84 8.91 -14.33 -10.86
C TYR A 84 8.66 -13.62 -12.20
N GLY A 85 7.65 -12.76 -12.26
CA GLY A 85 7.25 -11.98 -13.43
C GLY A 85 7.95 -10.62 -13.54
N ASN A 86 7.33 -9.73 -14.30
CA ASN A 86 7.86 -8.38 -14.52
C ASN A 86 7.38 -7.43 -13.42
N ILE A 87 8.26 -6.56 -12.95
CA ILE A 87 7.88 -5.42 -12.11
C ILE A 87 7.31 -4.34 -13.03
N VAL A 88 6.05 -3.95 -12.81
CA VAL A 88 5.32 -3.01 -13.66
C VAL A 88 5.10 -1.65 -13.00
N ALA A 89 5.15 -1.58 -11.67
CA ALA A 89 5.17 -0.34 -10.92
C ALA A 89 5.84 -0.53 -9.55
N ASP A 90 6.38 0.56 -8.99
CA ASP A 90 6.76 0.61 -7.59
C ASP A 90 6.17 1.85 -6.95
N HIS A 91 5.90 1.73 -5.66
CA HIS A 91 5.38 2.82 -4.85
C HIS A 91 6.18 2.91 -3.56
N ALA A 92 6.56 4.11 -3.17
CA ALA A 92 7.25 4.37 -1.93
C ALA A 92 6.80 5.71 -1.35
N TYR A 93 6.63 5.73 -0.04
CA TYR A 93 6.64 6.96 0.73
C TYR A 93 8.09 7.39 0.93
N TRP A 94 8.31 8.70 0.92
CA TRP A 94 9.51 9.24 1.52
C TRP A 94 9.33 9.12 3.03
N ASP A 95 10.36 8.73 3.77
CA ASP A 95 10.25 8.51 5.22
C ASP A 95 10.25 9.82 6.02
N GLY A 96 10.43 10.95 5.32
CA GLY A 96 10.43 12.31 5.87
C GLY A 96 11.68 12.63 6.66
N PHE A 97 12.70 11.77 6.62
CA PHE A 97 14.01 12.05 7.20
C PHE A 97 14.90 12.69 6.15
N ILE A 98 15.32 13.93 6.41
CA ILE A 98 16.31 14.61 5.58
C ILE A 98 17.69 14.07 5.98
N ASP A 99 18.39 13.44 5.05
CA ASP A 99 19.81 13.17 5.22
C ASP A 99 20.60 14.48 5.02
N TYR A 100 21.00 15.09 6.15
CA TYR A 100 21.79 16.31 6.13
C TYR A 100 23.21 16.14 5.53
N SER A 101 23.61 14.90 5.17
CA SER A 101 24.88 14.64 4.48
C SER A 101 24.78 14.77 2.96
N GLU A 102 23.58 14.65 2.37
CA GLU A 102 23.35 14.86 0.94
C GLU A 102 23.02 16.33 0.64
N SER A 103 24.08 17.12 0.43
CA SER A 103 24.04 18.58 0.26
C SER A 103 23.32 19.15 -0.98
N THR A 104 22.61 18.34 -1.78
CA THR A 104 22.07 18.76 -3.09
C THR A 104 20.55 18.89 -3.16
N CYS A 105 19.78 18.41 -2.18
CA CYS A 105 18.32 18.56 -2.14
C CYS A 105 17.85 19.19 -0.83
N THR A 106 17.67 20.51 -0.82
CA THR A 106 16.95 21.20 0.26
C THR A 106 15.45 21.00 0.10
N PHE A 107 14.90 19.96 0.73
CA PHE A 107 13.46 19.82 0.88
C PHE A 107 12.95 20.81 1.93
N THR A 108 12.07 21.71 1.53
CA THR A 108 11.32 22.56 2.46
C THR A 108 10.06 21.81 2.92
N LEU A 109 9.58 22.05 4.14
CA LEU A 109 8.28 21.55 4.68
C LEU A 109 7.06 21.76 3.76
N VAL A 110 7.20 22.57 2.70
CA VAL A 110 6.16 22.89 1.73
C VAL A 110 6.23 22.05 0.44
N ASN A 111 7.31 21.28 0.22
CA ASN A 111 7.61 20.56 -1.04
C ASN A 111 8.35 19.23 -0.79
N LEU A 112 7.93 18.43 0.19
CA LEU A 112 8.36 17.04 0.27
C LEU A 112 7.47 16.24 -0.69
N PRO A 113 8.01 15.47 -1.66
CA PRO A 113 7.22 14.44 -2.32
C PRO A 113 6.82 13.44 -1.22
N ASP A 114 5.57 13.53 -0.80
CA ASP A 114 4.95 12.71 0.24
C ASP A 114 4.83 11.25 -0.20
N GLU A 115 4.65 11.04 -1.50
CA GLU A 115 4.42 9.75 -2.12
C GLU A 115 4.99 9.74 -3.54
N ALA A 116 5.66 8.65 -3.93
CA ALA A 116 6.12 8.45 -5.30
C ALA A 116 5.61 7.11 -5.84
N LEU A 117 4.88 7.16 -6.96
CA LEU A 117 4.51 6.01 -7.77
C LEU A 117 5.27 6.06 -9.10
N TYR A 118 6.12 5.07 -9.33
CA TYR A 118 6.84 4.91 -10.59
C TYR A 118 6.23 3.80 -11.42
N ILE A 119 5.64 4.13 -12.56
CA ILE A 119 5.07 3.17 -13.50
C ILE A 119 6.16 2.79 -14.51
N ARG A 120 6.59 1.53 -14.49
CA ARG A 120 7.73 1.03 -15.28
C ARG A 120 7.37 0.65 -16.72
N THR A 121 6.09 0.43 -17.00
CA THR A 121 5.61 -0.05 -18.29
C THR A 121 4.40 0.73 -18.76
N SER A 122 4.34 1.04 -20.05
CA SER A 122 3.17 1.64 -20.69
C SER A 122 2.12 0.61 -21.10
N ALA A 123 2.39 -0.69 -20.92
CA ALA A 123 1.49 -1.77 -21.32
C ALA A 123 0.31 -1.97 -20.35
N VAL A 124 0.41 -1.45 -19.13
CA VAL A 124 -0.60 -1.58 -18.09
C VAL A 124 -1.29 -0.23 -17.90
N ASP A 125 -2.62 -0.23 -17.81
CA ASP A 125 -3.41 0.97 -17.56
C ASP A 125 -2.97 1.64 -16.24
N PRO A 126 -2.47 2.90 -16.27
CA PRO A 126 -2.13 3.63 -15.05
C PRO A 126 -3.28 3.70 -14.05
N ALA A 127 -4.52 3.78 -14.51
CA ALA A 127 -5.68 3.87 -13.64
C ALA A 127 -5.92 2.56 -12.85
N LEU A 128 -5.62 1.39 -13.43
CA LEU A 128 -5.64 0.10 -12.73
C LEU A 128 -4.58 0.05 -11.64
N ILE A 129 -3.36 0.52 -11.94
CA ILE A 129 -2.24 0.57 -10.99
C ILE A 129 -2.62 1.45 -9.79
N CYS A 130 -3.09 2.68 -10.04
CA CYS A 130 -3.50 3.60 -8.98
C CYS A 130 -4.68 3.04 -8.16
N ALA A 131 -5.70 2.48 -8.82
CA ALA A 131 -6.86 1.95 -8.14
C ALA A 131 -6.52 0.77 -7.22
N THR A 132 -5.65 -0.14 -7.67
CA THR A 132 -5.24 -1.31 -6.88
C THR A 132 -4.25 -0.97 -5.78
N LEU A 133 -3.40 0.04 -5.99
CA LEU A 133 -2.57 0.59 -4.91
C LEU A 133 -3.44 1.19 -3.79
N GLN A 134 -4.50 1.93 -4.14
CA GLN A 134 -5.44 2.46 -3.14
C GLN A 134 -6.05 1.35 -2.29
N ILE A 135 -6.44 0.22 -2.91
CA ILE A 135 -6.97 -0.94 -2.20
C ILE A 135 -5.95 -1.51 -1.21
N MET A 136 -4.70 -1.68 -1.65
CA MET A 136 -3.61 -2.13 -0.77
C MET A 136 -3.48 -1.22 0.45
N ARG A 137 -3.43 0.09 0.23
CA ARG A 137 -3.33 1.11 1.30
C ARG A 137 -4.51 1.09 2.25
N ASP A 138 -5.73 0.93 1.74
CA ASP A 138 -6.94 0.87 2.58
C ASP A 138 -6.92 -0.34 3.51
N TRP A 139 -6.43 -1.49 3.02
CA TRP A 139 -6.22 -2.68 3.85
C TRP A 139 -5.16 -2.47 4.92
N GLU A 140 -4.05 -1.83 4.57
CA GLU A 140 -3.00 -1.50 5.54
C GLU A 140 -3.55 -0.59 6.65
N PHE A 141 -4.28 0.47 6.28
CA PHE A 141 -4.94 1.32 7.27
C PHE A 141 -5.94 0.57 8.14
N HIS A 142 -6.70 -0.36 7.56
CA HIS A 142 -7.59 -1.23 8.33
C HIS A 142 -6.81 -2.06 9.35
N MET A 143 -5.69 -2.68 8.94
CA MET A 143 -4.83 -3.46 9.81
C MET A 143 -4.22 -2.61 10.93
N LEU A 144 -3.82 -1.37 10.67
CA LEU A 144 -3.36 -0.44 11.71
C LEU A 144 -4.45 -0.10 12.72
N ARG A 145 -5.70 0.11 12.28
CA ARG A 145 -6.83 0.33 13.20
C ARG A 145 -7.05 -0.87 14.13
N VAL A 146 -6.93 -2.08 13.58
CA VAL A 146 -7.00 -3.31 14.38
C VAL A 146 -5.83 -3.39 15.38
N GLN A 147 -4.60 -3.05 14.96
CA GLN A 147 -3.43 -3.01 15.86
C GLN A 147 -3.61 -1.98 16.98
N ARG A 148 -4.06 -0.76 16.67
CA ARG A 148 -4.36 0.29 17.65
C ARG A 148 -5.37 -0.16 18.70
N HIS A 149 -6.39 -0.92 18.29
CA HIS A 149 -7.39 -1.43 19.21
C HIS A 149 -6.84 -2.54 20.13
N ARG A 150 -5.89 -3.35 19.64
CA ARG A 150 -5.26 -4.44 20.40
C ARG A 150 -4.19 -3.95 21.38
N ASP A 151 -3.37 -3.00 20.97
CA ASP A 151 -2.31 -2.41 21.80
C ASP A 151 -2.25 -0.89 21.60
N PRO A 152 -3.12 -0.12 22.29
CA PRO A 152 -3.17 1.32 22.14
C PRO A 152 -1.90 2.02 22.64
N ASN A 153 -1.19 1.45 23.62
CA ASN A 153 0.02 2.04 24.17
C ASN A 153 1.22 1.87 23.24
N GLY A 154 1.43 0.66 22.70
CA GLY A 154 2.45 0.41 21.69
C GLY A 154 2.21 1.21 20.42
N PHE A 155 0.95 1.32 20.00
CA PHE A 155 0.58 2.16 18.85
C PHE A 155 0.92 3.63 19.08
N ARG A 156 0.61 4.19 20.27
CA ARG A 156 0.94 5.59 20.61
C ARG A 156 2.44 5.86 20.56
N ILE A 157 3.26 4.97 21.11
CA ILE A 157 4.73 5.12 21.07
C ILE A 157 5.23 5.17 19.62
N SER A 158 4.64 4.37 18.74
CA SER A 158 4.93 4.39 17.32
C SER A 158 4.53 5.69 16.62
N GLU A 159 3.32 6.19 16.93
CA GLU A 159 2.84 7.48 16.41
C GLU A 159 3.75 8.63 16.86
N ASP A 160 4.15 8.65 18.14
CA ASP A 160 5.04 9.68 18.67
C ASP A 160 6.41 9.66 17.96
N ARG A 161 6.95 8.46 17.70
CA ARG A 161 8.17 8.29 16.91
C ARG A 161 7.99 8.67 15.44
N ALA A 162 6.83 8.44 14.85
CA ALA A 162 6.52 8.89 13.49
C ALA A 162 6.54 10.42 13.40
N ARG A 163 5.96 11.10 14.38
CA ARG A 163 5.93 12.59 14.47
C ARG A 163 7.31 13.24 14.69
N GLU A 164 8.37 12.46 14.90
CA GLU A 164 9.73 13.00 14.89
C GLU A 164 10.13 13.46 13.48
N GLY A 165 9.69 12.74 12.43
CA GLY A 165 9.93 13.07 11.02
C GLY A 165 8.86 13.97 10.42
N ASP A 166 9.20 14.72 9.38
CA ASP A 166 8.31 15.76 8.82
C ASP A 166 7.03 15.16 8.21
N LEU A 167 7.14 14.02 7.52
CA LEU A 167 5.98 13.34 6.92
C LEU A 167 5.10 12.65 7.96
N GLY A 168 5.69 12.11 9.03
CA GLY A 168 4.93 11.59 10.15
C GLY A 168 4.20 12.70 10.92
N ARG A 169 4.75 13.93 10.98
CA ARG A 169 3.97 15.09 11.49
C ARG A 169 2.76 15.33 10.60
N ILE A 170 2.92 15.51 9.30
CA ILE A 170 1.79 15.82 8.40
C ILE A 170 0.70 14.74 8.45
N THR A 171 1.10 13.46 8.43
CA THR A 171 0.17 12.32 8.35
C THR A 171 -0.59 12.08 9.67
N TYR A 172 0.05 12.29 10.83
CA TYR A 172 -0.50 11.98 12.15
C TYR A 172 -0.96 13.22 12.95
N TRP A 173 -1.10 14.39 12.31
CA TRP A 173 -1.60 15.65 12.91
C TRP A 173 -3.13 15.81 12.87
N ARG A 174 -3.89 14.74 12.62
CA ARG A 174 -5.36 14.75 12.72
C ARG A 174 -5.87 14.34 14.09
#